data_AF-A0A848EKN2-F1
#
_entry.id   AF-A0A848EKN2-F1
#
_cell.length_a   1.000
_cell.length_b   1.000
_cell.length_c   1.000
_cell.angle_alpha   90.00
_cell.angle_beta   90.00
_cell.angle_gamma   90.00
#
_symmetry.space_group_name_H-M   'P 1'
#
loop_
_entity.id
_entity.type
_entity.pdbx_description
1 polymer ?
#
loop_
_entity_poly.entity_id
_entity_poly.type
_entity_poly.pdbx_seq_one_letter_code
_entity_poly.pdbx_strand_id
1 'polypeptide(L)'
;MIPGQPRVAGFTQVGFSARIDSKGRVTVPARVRNRLDLEKGDKLRLSLKSSKILKKKFSNKSDALEFLSRLEGVEEFSFQSGVLEVVISE
;
A
#
# COMPACT_ATOMS: atom_id res chain seq x y z
N MET A 1 -9.25 -16.71 36.31
CA MET A 1 -8.05 -17.12 35.54
C MET A 1 -8.49 -18.12 34.49
N ILE A 2 -8.31 -17.81 33.19
CA ILE A 2 -8.47 -18.78 32.10
C ILE A 2 -7.13 -18.82 31.36
N PRO A 3 -6.39 -19.94 31.39
CA PRO A 3 -5.13 -20.07 30.68
C PRO A 3 -5.38 -20.49 29.23
N GLY A 4 -4.65 -19.90 28.28
CA GLY A 4 -4.46 -20.53 26.96
C GLY A 4 -5.10 -19.89 25.73
N GLN A 5 -5.53 -18.62 25.75
CA GLN A 5 -5.81 -17.94 24.46
C GLN A 5 -4.48 -17.52 23.81
N PRO A 6 -4.15 -17.96 22.59
CA PRO A 6 -3.06 -17.36 21.84
C PRO A 6 -3.40 -15.88 21.67
N ARG A 7 -2.48 -15.01 22.08
CA ARG A 7 -2.55 -13.59 21.75
C ARG A 7 -2.59 -13.50 20.24
N VAL A 8 -3.72 -13.05 19.69
CA VAL A 8 -3.84 -12.73 18.28
C VAL A 8 -2.72 -11.72 18.00
N ALA A 9 -1.68 -12.14 17.29
CA ALA A 9 -0.60 -11.26 16.89
C ALA A 9 -1.18 -10.30 15.85
N GLY A 10 -1.79 -9.22 16.32
CA GLY A 10 -2.29 -8.16 15.46
C GLY A 10 -1.10 -7.53 14.75
N PHE A 11 -1.05 -7.64 13.43
CA PHE A 11 -0.07 -6.91 12.64
C PHE A 11 -0.43 -5.43 12.69
N THR A 12 0.38 -4.62 13.37
CA THR A 12 0.18 -3.17 13.39
C THR A 12 0.76 -2.59 12.10
N GLN A 13 -0.11 -2.22 11.16
CA GLN A 13 0.31 -1.51 9.95
C GLN A 13 0.61 -0.05 10.31
N VAL A 14 1.88 0.35 10.18
CA VAL A 14 2.31 1.74 10.41
C VAL A 14 2.91 2.28 9.11
N GLY A 15 2.26 3.29 8.52
CA GLY A 15 2.75 4.00 7.34
C GLY A 15 3.33 5.37 7.69
N PHE A 16 4.30 5.82 6.91
CA PHE A 16 4.77 7.22 6.94
C PHE A 16 5.23 7.65 5.55
N SER A 17 5.27 8.97 5.34
CA SER A 17 5.87 9.60 4.16
C SER A 17 6.96 10.56 4.60
N ALA A 18 8.11 10.50 3.94
CA ALA A 18 9.24 11.39 4.20
C ALA A 18 9.97 11.70 2.90
N ARG A 19 10.61 12.86 2.84
CA ARG A 19 11.51 13.20 1.72
C ARG A 19 12.79 12.39 1.82
N ILE A 20 13.32 12.02 0.66
CA ILE A 20 14.67 11.49 0.54
C ILE A 20 15.63 12.68 0.68
N ASP A 21 16.62 12.57 1.55
CA ASP A 21 17.62 13.62 1.73
C ASP A 21 18.64 13.66 0.58
N SER A 22 19.54 14.65 0.59
CA SER A 22 20.57 14.81 -0.45
C SER A 22 21.55 13.64 -0.58
N LYS A 23 21.56 12.71 0.39
CA LYS A 23 22.40 11.51 0.39
C LYS A 23 21.61 10.23 0.09
N GLY A 24 20.35 10.34 -0.32
CA GLY A 24 19.53 9.18 -0.64
C GLY A 24 18.94 8.45 0.57
N ARG A 25 18.93 9.07 1.76
CA ARG A 25 18.45 8.43 3.00
C ARG A 25 17.01 8.82 3.30
N VAL A 26 16.25 7.89 3.87
CA VAL A 26 14.92 8.14 4.44
C VAL A 26 15.01 8.07 5.95
N THR A 27 14.60 9.14 6.63
CA THR A 27 14.56 9.14 8.10
C THR A 27 13.27 8.49 8.58
N VAL A 28 13.37 7.41 9.35
CA VAL A 28 12.22 6.79 10.01
C VAL A 28 11.81 7.67 11.19
N PRO A 29 10.60 8.28 11.19
CA PRO A 29 10.16 9.18 12.26
C PRO A 29 10.13 8.50 13.62
N ALA A 30 10.41 9.23 14.70
CA ALA A 30 10.45 8.69 16.06
C ALA A 30 9.16 7.95 16.45
N ARG A 31 7.99 8.44 16.01
CA ARG A 31 6.69 7.77 16.24
C ARG A 31 6.66 6.35 15.67
N VAL A 32 7.26 6.13 14.51
CA VAL A 32 7.26 4.83 13.83
C VAL A 32 8.24 3.91 14.53
N ARG A 33 9.44 4.42 14.87
CA ARG A 33 10.45 3.68 15.64
C ARG A 33 9.90 3.19 16.97
N ASN A 34 9.27 4.08 17.75
CA ASN A 34 8.74 3.71 19.07
C ASN A 34 7.57 2.71 18.99
N ARG A 35 6.75 2.78 17.93
CA ARG A 35 5.62 1.84 17.75
C ARG A 35 6.06 0.46 17.31
N LEU A 36 7.15 0.38 16.56
CA LEU A 36 7.69 -0.86 16.00
C LEU A 36 8.89 -1.39 16.78
N ASP A 37 9.22 -0.75 17.91
CA ASP A 37 10.38 -1.06 18.76
C ASP A 37 11.70 -1.13 17.98
N LEU A 38 11.91 -0.16 17.06
CA LEU A 38 13.10 -0.11 16.21
C LEU A 38 14.25 0.61 16.92
N GLU A 39 15.37 -0.07 17.03
CA GLU A 39 16.58 0.41 17.65
C GLU A 39 17.70 0.70 16.64
N LYS A 40 18.76 1.37 17.12
CA LYS A 40 19.95 1.64 16.30
C LYS A 40 20.67 0.31 16.03
N GLY A 41 20.82 -0.03 14.75
CA GLY A 41 21.50 -1.25 14.31
C GLY A 41 20.55 -2.25 13.66
N ASP A 42 19.25 -2.07 13.82
CA ASP A 42 18.25 -2.93 13.20
C ASP A 42 18.30 -2.87 11.68
N LYS A 43 18.15 -4.05 11.07
CA LYS A 43 18.14 -4.20 9.62
C LYS A 43 16.71 -4.08 9.11
N LEU A 44 16.47 -3.06 8.29
CA LEU A 44 15.19 -2.87 7.61
C LEU A 44 15.28 -3.38 6.16
N ARG A 45 14.24 -4.10 5.73
CA ARG A 45 14.03 -4.44 4.31
C ARG A 45 13.04 -3.45 3.71
N LEU A 46 13.49 -2.70 2.71
CA LEU A 46 12.63 -1.83 1.93
C LEU A 46 12.18 -2.56 0.67
N SER A 47 10.88 -2.54 0.39
CA SER A 47 10.30 -3.02 -0.85
C SER A 47 9.58 -1.86 -1.51
N LEU A 48 10.02 -1.50 -2.71
CA LEU A 48 9.33 -0.52 -3.54
C LEU A 48 8.21 -1.23 -4.27
N LYS A 49 6.97 -0.83 -4.00
CA LYS A 49 5.83 -1.16 -4.85
C LYS A 49 5.59 0.02 -5.77
N SER A 50 5.84 -0.18 -7.06
CA SER A 50 5.43 0.77 -8.10
C SER A 50 3.97 0.46 -8.41
N SER A 51 3.06 1.29 -7.91
CA SER A 51 1.66 1.21 -8.30
C SER A 51 1.34 2.34 -9.28
N LYS A 52 0.79 1.95 -10.44
CA LYS A 52 0.28 2.85 -11.47
C LYS A 52 -1.21 3.01 -11.26
N ILE A 53 -1.65 4.27 -11.14
CA ILE A 53 -3.06 4.60 -11.12
C ILE A 53 -3.49 4.96 -12.54
N LEU A 54 -4.34 4.12 -13.15
CA LEU A 54 -4.99 4.40 -14.42
C LEU A 54 -6.36 4.98 -14.17
N LYS A 55 -6.67 6.13 -14.77
CA LYS A 55 -8.02 6.71 -14.77
C LYS A 55 -8.53 6.78 -16.21
N LYS A 56 -9.68 6.17 -16.47
CA LYS A 56 -10.29 6.17 -17.81
C LYS A 56 -11.80 6.35 -17.72
N LYS A 57 -12.34 7.24 -18.55
CA LYS A 57 -13.79 7.47 -18.68
C LYS A 57 -14.41 6.40 -19.56
N PHE A 58 -15.59 5.94 -19.16
CA PHE A 58 -16.41 4.98 -19.88
C PHE A 58 -17.87 5.43 -19.90
N SER A 59 -18.54 5.15 -21.02
CA SER A 59 -19.96 5.48 -21.24
C SER A 59 -20.89 4.59 -20.43
N ASN A 60 -20.48 3.35 -20.18
CA ASN A 60 -21.25 2.35 -19.45
C ASN A 60 -20.31 1.46 -18.63
N LYS A 61 -20.90 0.71 -17.69
CA LYS A 61 -20.15 -0.18 -16.79
C LYS A 61 -19.58 -1.41 -17.52
N SER A 62 -20.25 -1.89 -18.56
CA SER A 62 -19.83 -3.08 -19.30
C SER A 62 -18.48 -2.87 -20.00
N ASP A 63 -18.30 -1.73 -20.67
CA ASP A 63 -17.04 -1.37 -21.34
C ASP A 63 -15.90 -1.21 -20.32
N ALA A 64 -16.22 -0.66 -19.13
CA ALA A 64 -15.25 -0.53 -18.05
C ALA A 64 -14.79 -1.90 -17.52
N LEU A 65 -15.71 -2.86 -17.40
CA LEU A 65 -15.38 -4.23 -16.99
C LEU A 65 -14.60 -4.99 -18.05
N GLU A 66 -14.92 -4.82 -19.32
CA GLU A 66 -14.16 -5.42 -20.43
C GLU A 66 -12.73 -4.86 -20.49
N PHE A 67 -12.55 -3.56 -20.24
CA PHE A 67 -11.22 -2.98 -20.14
C PHE A 67 -10.46 -3.52 -18.92
N LEU A 68 -11.12 -3.60 -17.76
CA LEU A 68 -10.52 -4.10 -16.53
C LEU A 68 -10.04 -5.55 -16.67
N SER A 69 -10.80 -6.41 -17.35
CA SER A 69 -10.43 -7.83 -17.54
C SER A 69 -9.20 -8.05 -18.42
N ARG A 70 -8.80 -7.03 -19.20
CA ARG A 70 -7.58 -7.04 -20.02
C ARG A 70 -6.33 -6.56 -19.29
N LEU A 71 -6.48 -6.07 -18.06
CA LEU A 71 -5.37 -5.57 -17.24
C LEU A 71 -4.83 -6.70 -16.37
N GLU A 72 -3.50 -6.85 -16.36
CA GLU A 72 -2.79 -7.70 -15.40
C GLU A 72 -2.31 -6.88 -14.20
N GLY A 73 -2.10 -7.52 -13.05
CA GLY A 73 -1.55 -6.87 -11.87
C GLY A 73 -2.48 -5.88 -11.17
N VAL A 74 -3.80 -5.99 -11.36
CA VAL A 74 -4.78 -5.12 -10.69
C VAL A 74 -4.83 -5.42 -9.19
N GLU A 75 -4.41 -4.45 -8.37
CA GLU A 75 -4.54 -4.54 -6.90
C GLU A 75 -5.89 -4.00 -6.42
N GLU A 76 -6.39 -2.92 -7.04
CA GLU A 76 -7.65 -2.27 -6.66
C GLU A 76 -8.33 -1.60 -7.85
N PHE A 77 -9.65 -1.49 -7.85
CA PHE A 77 -10.39 -0.71 -8.83
C PHE A 77 -11.65 -0.07 -8.23
N SER A 78 -12.04 1.07 -8.81
CA SER A 78 -13.27 1.80 -8.48
C SER A 78 -13.92 2.32 -9.75
N PHE A 79 -15.23 2.14 -9.90
CA PHE A 79 -15.99 2.74 -10.99
C PHE A 79 -17.05 3.68 -10.43
N GLN A 80 -16.84 4.98 -10.57
CA GLN A 80 -17.75 6.02 -10.08
C GLN A 80 -17.93 7.11 -11.11
N SER A 81 -19.17 7.58 -11.29
CA SER A 81 -19.50 8.70 -12.17
C SER A 81 -18.97 8.55 -13.60
N GLY A 82 -18.97 7.33 -14.15
CA GLY A 82 -18.45 7.03 -15.50
C GLY A 82 -16.92 7.01 -15.60
N VAL A 83 -16.20 7.02 -14.48
CA VAL A 83 -14.73 6.93 -14.43
C VAL A 83 -14.34 5.62 -13.76
N LEU A 84 -13.53 4.83 -14.45
CA LEU A 84 -12.81 3.71 -13.86
C LEU A 84 -11.45 4.22 -13.38
N GLU A 85 -11.19 4.07 -12.09
CA GLU A 85 -9.87 4.21 -11.48
C GLU A 85 -9.35 2.80 -11.15
N VAL A 86 -8.12 2.48 -11.59
CA VAL A 86 -7.49 1.18 -11.36
C VAL A 86 -6.10 1.40 -10.80
N VAL A 87 -5.77 0.68 -9.72
CA VAL A 87 -4.44 0.59 -9.15
C VAL A 87 -3.81 -0.71 -9.65
N ILE A 88 -2.72 -0.59 -10.38
CA ILE A 88 -1.96 -1.72 -10.93
C ILE A 88 -0.59 -1.73 -10.29
N SER A 89 -0.15 -2.88 -9.76
CA SER A 89 1.25 -3.09 -9.37
C SER A 89 2.01 -3.82 -10.48
N GLU A 90 3.26 -3.40 -10.71
CA GLU A 90 4.22 -4.15 -11.53
C GLU A 90 4.72 -5.43 -10.84
#